data_AF-A0A965C530-F1
#
_entry.id   AF-A0A965C530-F1
#
_cell.length_a   1.000
_cell.length_b   1.000
_cell.length_c   1.000
_cell.angle_alpha   90.00
_cell.angle_beta   90.00
_cell.angle_gamma   90.00
#
_symmetry.space_group_name_H-M   'P 1'
#
loop_
_entity.id
_entity.type
_entity.pdbx_description
1 polymer ?
#
loop_
_entity_poly.entity_id
_entity_poly.type
_entity_poly.pdbx_seq_one_letter_code
_entity_poly.pdbx_strand_id
1 'polypeptide(L)'
;MLLFRDWFALLNHGHRITALAHFTENKFNRQTTRIALETAVVYQPATGVIESVVKGGSKNHQTVLQLFGKHVVGREIQPEEIEKTRFKLNELREGLETFDDLSPLGVEKIRLRRAQFRPRGNTGIAIRIEASAEQDQDDAIELARKTLKIQHSFETEYNLDGASVIVYLAPVDGQKPKRFSFDLYSTGSSTIKNLSEKNQPIANAVLQSLNVIEAEEAAV
;
A
#
# COMPACT_ATOMS: atom_id res chain seq x y z
N MET A 1 -27.79 -6.70 27.82
CA MET A 1 -28.35 -6.07 26.61
C MET A 1 -27.87 -4.62 26.58
N LEU A 2 -26.73 -4.35 25.92
CA LEU A 2 -26.17 -3.01 25.78
C LEU A 2 -26.49 -2.53 24.36
N LEU A 3 -27.48 -1.64 24.25
CA LEU A 3 -27.85 -0.95 23.03
C LEU A 3 -26.80 0.13 22.74
N PHE A 4 -25.77 -0.20 21.94
CA PHE A 4 -24.95 0.82 21.28
C PHE A 4 -25.72 1.33 20.06
N ARG A 5 -26.50 2.39 20.27
CA ARG A 5 -27.16 3.16 19.22
C ARG A 5 -26.09 3.90 18.39
N ASP A 6 -25.99 3.50 17.13
CA ASP A 6 -25.61 4.29 15.96
C ASP A 6 -24.39 5.19 16.05
N TRP A 7 -23.20 4.59 16.05
CA TRP A 7 -21.98 5.23 15.56
C TRP A 7 -21.25 4.28 14.61
N PHE A 8 -21.66 4.27 13.34
CA PHE A 8 -20.84 3.67 12.27
C PHE A 8 -20.41 4.77 11.31
N ALA A 9 -19.20 5.29 11.55
CA ALA A 9 -18.50 6.08 10.56
C ALA A 9 -17.99 5.13 9.47
N LEU A 10 -18.41 5.36 8.22
CA LEU A 10 -17.79 4.79 7.03
C LEU A 10 -16.39 5.41 6.86
N LEU A 11 -15.35 4.58 6.81
CA LEU A 11 -13.96 5.02 6.93
C LEU A 11 -13.19 4.85 5.60
N ASN A 12 -13.10 5.93 4.80
CA ASN A 12 -12.11 6.08 3.74
C ASN A 12 -10.88 6.86 4.26
N HIS A 13 -9.67 6.44 3.87
CA HIS A 13 -8.41 7.04 4.32
C HIS A 13 -7.97 8.22 3.44
N GLY A 14 -8.00 9.42 4.01
CA GLY A 14 -7.44 10.65 3.46
C GLY A 14 -8.12 11.85 4.13
N HIS A 15 -7.37 12.69 4.84
CA HIS A 15 -7.82 13.91 5.54
C HIS A 15 -9.31 13.94 5.95
N ARG A 16 -9.66 13.42 7.13
CA ARG A 16 -11.05 13.44 7.60
C ARG A 16 -11.50 14.85 7.96
N ILE A 17 -12.44 15.37 7.20
CA ILE A 17 -13.40 16.36 7.68
C ILE A 17 -14.48 15.56 8.42
N THR A 18 -14.54 15.70 9.74
CA THR A 18 -15.66 15.17 10.52
C THR A 18 -16.59 16.33 10.81
N ALA A 19 -17.84 16.24 10.34
CA ALA A 19 -18.88 17.17 10.71
C ALA A 19 -19.41 16.76 12.09
N LEU A 20 -19.01 17.49 13.14
CA LEU A 20 -19.62 17.33 14.45
C LEU A 20 -20.95 18.10 14.45
N ALA A 21 -22.02 17.40 14.79
CA ALA A 21 -23.31 18.02 15.10
C ALA A 21 -23.18 18.74 16.45
N HIS A 22 -23.23 20.07 16.43
CA HIS A 22 -23.18 20.88 17.63
C HIS A 22 -24.51 21.61 17.79
N PHE A 23 -25.11 21.52 18.99
CA PHE A 23 -26.30 22.30 19.34
C PHE A 23 -25.88 23.39 20.32
N THR A 24 -25.95 24.64 19.88
CA THR A 24 -25.81 25.83 20.74
C THR A 24 -26.99 26.75 20.51
N GLU A 25 -27.56 27.29 21.59
CA GLU A 25 -28.66 28.27 21.55
C GLU A 25 -29.86 27.85 20.67
N ASN A 26 -30.30 26.59 20.80
CA ASN A 26 -31.40 26.00 20.02
C ASN A 26 -31.21 26.04 18.50
N LYS A 27 -29.98 26.19 18.01
CA LYS A 27 -29.63 26.11 16.58
C LYS A 27 -28.70 24.93 16.33
N PHE A 28 -29.02 24.15 15.30
CA PHE A 28 -28.17 23.09 14.79
C PHE A 28 -27.05 23.70 13.94
N ASN A 29 -25.80 23.53 14.36
CA ASN A 29 -24.63 23.94 13.59
C ASN A 29 -23.79 22.71 13.23
N ARG A 30 -23.44 22.57 11.94
CA ARG A 30 -22.45 21.60 11.47
C ARG A 30 -21.08 22.24 11.54
N GLN A 31 -20.23 21.80 12.46
CA GLN A 31 -18.83 22.24 12.50
C GLN A 31 -17.94 21.20 11.81
N THR A 32 -17.26 21.64 10.76
CA THR A 32 -16.25 20.87 10.04
C THR A 32 -14.93 20.94 10.80
N THR A 33 -14.62 19.88 11.55
CA THR A 33 -13.34 19.76 12.27
C THR A 33 -12.43 18.72 11.61
N ARG A 34 -11.15 19.06 11.47
CA ARG A 34 -10.07 18.11 11.14
C ARG A 34 -9.63 17.42 12.42
N ILE A 35 -10.33 16.36 12.82
CA ILE A 35 -9.90 15.53 13.94
C ILE A 35 -8.83 14.57 13.40
N ALA A 36 -7.59 14.72 13.85
CA ALA A 36 -6.63 13.64 13.78
C ALA A 36 -7.13 12.55 14.75
N LEU A 37 -7.54 11.40 14.23
CA LEU A 37 -7.88 10.27 15.10
C LEU A 37 -6.60 9.78 15.77
N GLU A 38 -6.48 10.03 17.06
CA GLU A 38 -5.33 9.61 17.85
C GLU A 38 -5.38 8.11 18.17
N THR A 39 -6.58 7.55 18.33
CA THR A 39 -6.84 6.13 18.62
C THR A 39 -8.26 5.73 18.17
N ALA A 40 -8.40 4.61 17.47
CA ALA A 40 -9.68 3.99 17.14
C ALA A 40 -9.59 2.47 17.22
N VAL A 41 -10.72 1.83 17.50
CA VAL A 41 -10.91 0.37 17.39
C VAL A 41 -12.04 0.12 16.41
N VAL A 42 -11.81 -0.76 15.44
CA VAL A 42 -12.80 -1.16 14.44
C VAL A 42 -13.17 -2.61 14.72
N TYR A 43 -14.45 -2.89 14.89
CA TYR A 43 -14.97 -4.25 15.05
C TYR A 43 -15.80 -4.62 13.83
N GLN A 44 -15.50 -5.75 13.21
CA GLN A 44 -16.25 -6.32 12.10
C GLN A 44 -17.14 -7.46 12.62
N PRO A 45 -18.46 -7.28 12.76
CA PRO A 45 -19.33 -8.29 13.37
C PRO A 45 -19.41 -9.60 12.59
N ALA A 46 -19.26 -9.54 11.26
CA ALA A 46 -19.36 -10.72 10.39
C ALA A 46 -18.20 -11.70 10.57
N THR A 47 -16.99 -11.19 10.81
CA THR A 47 -15.75 -11.98 10.93
C THR A 47 -15.27 -12.11 12.38
N GLY A 48 -15.77 -11.24 13.27
CA GLY A 48 -15.27 -11.11 14.63
C GLY A 48 -13.93 -10.39 14.74
N VAL A 49 -13.38 -9.89 13.63
CA VAL A 49 -12.08 -9.21 13.59
C VAL A 49 -12.15 -7.86 14.31
N ILE A 50 -11.13 -7.59 15.13
CA ILE A 50 -10.94 -6.32 15.84
C ILE A 50 -9.61 -5.71 15.39
N GLU A 51 -9.67 -4.51 14.82
CA GLU A 51 -8.49 -3.75 14.38
C GLU A 51 -8.29 -2.53 15.27
N SER A 52 -7.03 -2.15 15.51
CA SER A 52 -6.69 -0.90 16.18
C SER A 52 -6.00 0.06 15.23
N VAL A 53 -6.38 1.33 15.28
CA VAL A 53 -5.71 2.44 14.58
C VAL A 53 -5.19 3.37 15.65
N VAL A 54 -3.90 3.28 15.96
CA VAL A 54 -3.25 4.09 17.00
C VAL A 54 -1.97 4.68 16.48
N LYS A 55 -1.56 5.82 17.04
CA LYS A 55 -0.21 6.35 16.79
C LYS A 55 0.82 5.50 17.54
N GLY A 56 1.81 4.99 16.82
CA GLY A 56 2.91 4.18 17.38
C GLY A 56 3.03 2.81 16.71
N GLY A 57 3.99 2.00 17.14
CA GLY A 57 4.23 0.66 16.62
C GLY A 57 3.36 -0.41 17.29
N SER A 58 3.65 -1.69 16.99
CA SER A 58 2.90 -2.88 17.45
C SER A 58 2.59 -2.88 18.96
N LYS A 59 3.52 -2.42 19.81
CA LYS A 59 3.31 -2.31 21.26
C LYS A 59 2.10 -1.44 21.64
N ASN A 60 1.89 -0.34 20.94
CA ASN A 60 0.76 0.56 21.21
C ASN A 60 -0.55 -0.09 20.77
N HIS A 61 -0.54 -0.74 19.61
CA HIS A 61 -1.69 -1.52 19.12
C HIS A 61 -2.06 -2.64 20.09
N GLN A 62 -1.07 -3.39 20.59
CA GLN A 62 -1.27 -4.48 21.54
C GLN A 62 -1.87 -3.97 22.85
N THR A 63 -1.35 -2.87 23.38
CA THR A 63 -1.86 -2.26 24.62
C THR A 63 -3.32 -1.87 24.48
N VAL A 64 -3.70 -1.20 23.38
CA VAL A 64 -5.08 -0.77 23.15
C VAL A 64 -6.02 -1.97 22.99
N LEU A 65 -5.62 -3.01 22.26
CA LEU A 65 -6.44 -4.21 22.09
C LEU A 65 -6.60 -5.01 23.38
N GLN A 66 -5.57 -5.09 24.22
CA GLN A 66 -5.65 -5.71 25.55
C GLN A 66 -6.60 -4.94 26.48
N LEU A 67 -6.51 -3.61 26.50
CA LEU A 67 -7.43 -2.76 27.27
C LEU A 67 -8.87 -2.89 26.78
N PHE A 68 -9.08 -2.90 25.45
CA PHE A 68 -10.39 -3.14 24.85
C PHE A 68 -10.96 -4.49 25.26
N GLY A 69 -10.16 -5.55 25.16
CA GLY A 69 -10.57 -6.89 25.62
C GLY A 69 -11.00 -6.89 27.08
N LYS A 70 -10.12 -6.42 27.95
CA LYS A 70 -10.35 -6.42 29.40
C LYS A 70 -11.57 -5.61 29.81
N HIS A 71 -11.74 -4.41 29.25
CA HIS A 71 -12.71 -3.44 29.78
C HIS A 71 -14.01 -3.35 28.98
N VAL A 72 -14.00 -3.66 27.68
CA VAL A 72 -15.20 -3.58 26.83
C VAL A 72 -15.78 -4.96 26.59
N VAL A 73 -14.95 -5.94 26.25
CA VAL A 73 -15.39 -7.31 25.98
C VAL A 73 -15.50 -8.13 27.27
N GLY A 74 -14.79 -7.72 28.33
CA GLY A 74 -14.76 -8.43 29.63
C GLY A 74 -13.93 -9.71 29.60
N ARG A 75 -13.03 -9.87 28.62
CA ARG A 75 -12.13 -11.03 28.49
C ARG A 75 -10.74 -10.59 28.06
N GLU A 76 -9.71 -11.29 28.51
CA GLU A 76 -8.38 -11.05 27.98
C GLU A 76 -8.37 -11.44 26.49
N ILE A 77 -7.95 -10.50 25.64
CA ILE A 77 -7.74 -10.75 24.21
C ILE A 77 -6.23 -10.82 24.00
N GLN A 78 -5.77 -11.88 23.36
CA GLN A 78 -4.41 -11.97 22.85
C GLN A 78 -4.42 -11.49 21.40
N PRO A 79 -3.88 -10.30 21.10
CA PRO A 79 -3.85 -9.80 19.73
C PRO A 79 -2.91 -10.68 18.92
N GLU A 80 -3.42 -11.27 17.85
CA GLU A 80 -2.59 -11.90 16.84
C GLU A 80 -2.07 -10.82 15.89
N GLU A 81 -0.76 -10.86 15.62
CA GLU A 81 -0.19 -10.01 14.58
C GLU A 81 -0.64 -10.57 13.24
N ILE A 82 -1.48 -9.83 12.52
CA ILE A 82 -1.78 -10.15 11.13
C ILE A 82 -0.48 -9.97 10.36
N GLU A 83 0.09 -11.08 9.89
CA GLU A 83 1.23 -11.03 8.98
C GLU A 83 0.81 -10.20 7.77
N LYS A 84 1.43 -9.02 7.64
CA LYS A 84 1.20 -8.20 6.45
C LYS A 84 1.73 -8.99 5.27
N THR A 85 0.88 -9.23 4.28
CA THR A 85 1.32 -9.69 2.97
C THR A 85 2.41 -8.75 2.48
N ARG A 86 3.64 -9.26 2.40
CA ARG A 86 4.78 -8.48 1.96
C ARG A 86 4.89 -8.58 0.46
N PHE A 87 5.08 -7.44 -0.20
CA PHE A 87 5.45 -7.44 -1.61
C PHE A 87 6.83 -8.08 -1.78
N LYS A 88 6.93 -9.05 -2.70
CA LYS A 88 8.19 -9.70 -3.10
C LYS A 88 8.98 -8.75 -4.02
N LEU A 89 9.34 -7.56 -3.51
CA LEU A 89 10.02 -6.52 -4.32
C LEU A 89 11.36 -6.97 -4.89
N ASN A 90 11.97 -7.99 -4.27
CA ASN A 90 13.20 -8.57 -4.73
C ASN A 90 13.08 -9.29 -6.10
N GLU A 91 11.86 -9.62 -6.55
CA GLU A 91 11.59 -10.15 -7.89
C GLU A 91 11.87 -9.11 -8.99
N LEU A 92 11.73 -7.82 -8.67
CA LEU A 92 11.92 -6.72 -9.62
C LEU A 92 13.40 -6.36 -9.85
N ARG A 93 14.33 -6.97 -9.11
CA ARG A 93 15.75 -6.60 -9.13
C ARG A 93 16.43 -6.96 -10.43
N GLU A 94 15.96 -8.01 -11.10
CA GLU A 94 16.58 -8.48 -12.33
C GLU A 94 16.00 -7.84 -13.60
N GLY A 95 14.81 -7.24 -13.50
CA GLY A 95 14.11 -6.60 -14.60
C GLY A 95 12.61 -6.65 -14.39
N LEU A 96 11.85 -6.32 -15.44
CA LEU A 96 10.39 -6.30 -15.45
C LEU A 96 9.82 -7.26 -16.49
N GLU A 97 10.43 -8.45 -16.61
CA GLU A 97 9.87 -9.50 -17.46
C GLU A 97 8.54 -9.97 -16.88
N THR A 98 7.47 -9.86 -17.66
CA THR A 98 6.13 -10.30 -17.27
C THR A 98 5.89 -11.74 -17.70
N PHE A 99 5.35 -12.56 -16.80
CA PHE A 99 4.98 -13.94 -17.11
C PHE A 99 3.68 -14.07 -17.94
N ASP A 100 2.85 -13.03 -17.93
CA ASP A 100 1.54 -12.97 -18.59
C ASP A 100 1.48 -11.90 -19.69
N ASP A 101 0.61 -12.09 -20.70
CA ASP A 101 0.26 -11.05 -21.66
C ASP A 101 -0.76 -10.08 -21.04
N LEU A 102 -0.30 -8.85 -20.76
CA LEU A 102 -1.12 -7.78 -20.20
C LEU A 102 -1.74 -6.86 -21.27
N SER A 103 -1.48 -7.13 -22.55
CA SER A 103 -2.06 -6.38 -23.68
C SER A 103 -3.60 -6.31 -23.65
N PRO A 104 -4.35 -7.36 -23.22
CA PRO A 104 -5.80 -7.28 -23.07
C PRO A 104 -6.29 -6.24 -22.04
N LEU A 105 -5.44 -5.89 -21.06
CA LEU A 105 -5.70 -4.82 -20.09
C LEU A 105 -5.30 -3.44 -20.63
N GLY A 106 -4.82 -3.38 -21.88
CA GLY A 106 -4.31 -2.18 -22.53
C GLY A 106 -2.91 -1.78 -22.08
N VAL A 107 -2.18 -2.66 -21.40
CA VAL A 107 -0.79 -2.37 -20.97
C VAL A 107 0.14 -2.50 -22.16
N GLU A 108 0.87 -1.44 -22.46
CA GLU A 108 1.86 -1.40 -23.54
C GLU A 108 3.28 -1.58 -23.01
N LYS A 109 3.59 -0.94 -21.87
CA LYS A 109 4.93 -1.00 -21.27
C LYS A 109 4.85 -0.80 -19.76
N ILE A 110 5.74 -1.48 -19.03
CA ILE A 110 5.94 -1.28 -17.58
C ILE A 110 7.40 -0.89 -17.36
N ARG A 111 7.63 0.09 -16.46
CA ARG A 111 8.98 0.54 -16.08
C ARG A 111 9.05 0.86 -14.60
N LEU A 112 10.23 0.68 -13.99
CA LEU A 112 10.50 1.24 -12.67
C LEU A 112 11.01 2.66 -12.82
N ARG A 113 10.23 3.64 -12.35
CA ARG A 113 10.71 5.03 -12.27
C ARG A 113 11.62 5.26 -11.07
N ARG A 114 11.32 4.63 -9.94
CA ARG A 114 12.17 4.72 -8.75
C ARG A 114 12.42 3.34 -8.19
N ALA A 115 13.64 3.10 -7.75
CA ALA A 115 14.05 1.89 -7.06
C ALA A 115 14.85 2.31 -5.83
N GLN A 116 14.46 1.82 -4.66
CA GLN A 116 15.17 2.04 -3.41
C GLN A 116 15.81 0.73 -2.96
N PHE A 117 17.13 0.77 -2.79
CA PHE A 117 17.97 -0.36 -2.46
C PHE A 117 18.55 -0.21 -1.07
N ARG A 118 18.65 -1.34 -0.36
CA ARG A 118 19.48 -1.46 0.84
C ARG A 118 20.59 -2.49 0.62
N PRO A 119 21.85 -2.16 0.93
CA PRO A 119 22.91 -3.17 0.99
C PRO A 119 22.56 -4.25 2.03
N ARG A 120 22.70 -5.54 1.69
CA ARG A 120 22.41 -6.65 2.61
C ARG A 120 23.31 -6.66 3.84
N GLY A 121 24.55 -6.17 3.71
CA GLY A 121 25.50 -6.05 4.82
C GLY A 121 25.36 -4.77 5.67
N ASN A 122 24.50 -3.82 5.29
CA ASN A 122 24.33 -2.56 6.02
C ASN A 122 22.91 -2.01 5.90
N THR A 123 22.10 -2.23 6.93
CA THR A 123 20.69 -1.81 6.98
C THR A 123 20.50 -0.33 7.28
N GLY A 124 21.57 0.39 7.65
CA GLY A 124 21.52 1.83 7.94
C GLY A 124 21.59 2.73 6.68
N ILE A 125 21.85 2.14 5.51
CA ILE A 125 21.97 2.86 4.24
C ILE A 125 20.79 2.51 3.32
N ALA A 126 20.19 3.54 2.72
CA ALA A 126 19.25 3.40 1.62
C ALA A 126 19.74 4.22 0.42
N ILE A 127 19.78 3.59 -0.75
CA ILE A 127 20.18 4.21 -2.02
C ILE A 127 18.95 4.27 -2.90
N ARG A 128 18.54 5.47 -3.32
CA ARG A 128 17.40 5.65 -4.22
C ARG A 128 17.90 6.08 -5.59
N ILE A 129 17.50 5.32 -6.60
CA ILE A 129 17.70 5.65 -8.01
C ILE A 129 16.38 6.14 -8.57
N GLU A 130 16.40 7.28 -9.26
CA GLU A 130 15.25 7.87 -9.93
C GLU A 130 15.55 8.04 -11.43
N ALA A 131 14.76 7.35 -12.25
CA ALA A 131 14.82 7.39 -13.69
C ALA A 131 13.88 8.45 -14.27
N SER A 132 14.12 8.78 -15.55
CA SER A 132 13.22 9.64 -16.31
C SER A 132 11.83 9.02 -16.47
N ALA A 133 10.82 9.88 -16.50
CA ALA A 133 9.45 9.52 -16.82
C ALA A 133 9.26 9.09 -18.28
N GLU A 134 10.17 9.45 -19.16
CA GLU A 134 10.00 9.27 -20.61
C GLU A 134 10.10 7.79 -20.97
N GLN A 135 9.16 7.30 -21.79
CA GLN A 135 8.94 5.87 -22.05
C GLN A 135 10.18 5.16 -22.63
N ASP A 136 11.00 5.89 -23.38
CA ASP A 136 12.13 5.36 -24.16
C ASP A 136 13.49 5.52 -23.46
N GLN A 137 13.48 5.91 -22.18
CA GLN A 137 14.69 6.02 -21.38
C GLN A 137 14.93 4.76 -20.55
N ASP A 138 16.16 4.59 -20.07
CA ASP A 138 16.51 3.52 -19.14
C ASP A 138 15.63 3.58 -17.89
N ASP A 139 15.26 2.42 -17.33
CA ASP A 139 14.54 2.36 -16.07
C ASP A 139 15.47 2.42 -14.84
N ALA A 140 14.89 2.49 -13.64
CA ALA A 140 15.65 2.63 -12.40
C ALA A 140 16.55 1.41 -12.08
N ILE A 141 16.22 0.22 -12.56
CA ILE A 141 17.06 -0.98 -12.39
C ILE A 141 18.25 -0.91 -13.33
N GLU A 142 18.04 -0.58 -14.60
CA GLU A 142 19.10 -0.39 -15.58
C GLU A 142 20.09 0.68 -15.14
N LEU A 143 19.59 1.82 -14.65
CA LEU A 143 20.43 2.87 -14.06
C LEU A 143 21.17 2.40 -12.82
N ALA A 144 20.53 1.59 -11.96
CA ALA A 144 21.19 1.04 -10.77
C ALA A 144 22.35 0.11 -11.15
N ARG A 145 22.17 -0.77 -12.15
CA ARG A 145 23.22 -1.65 -12.64
C ARG A 145 24.41 -0.90 -13.23
N LYS A 146 24.16 0.25 -13.89
CA LYS A 146 25.21 1.12 -14.44
C LYS A 146 25.97 1.91 -13.36
N THR A 147 25.33 2.19 -12.23
CA THR A 147 25.84 3.17 -11.25
C THR A 147 26.35 2.54 -9.95
N LEU A 148 25.71 1.46 -9.47
CA LEU A 148 26.10 0.81 -8.22
C LEU A 148 27.33 -0.06 -8.46
N LYS A 149 28.28 -0.02 -7.52
CA LYS A 149 29.43 -0.92 -7.52
C LYS A 149 28.95 -2.29 -7.03
N ILE A 150 28.98 -3.28 -7.90
CA ILE A 150 28.59 -4.66 -7.62
C ILE A 150 29.87 -5.51 -7.65
N GLN A 151 30.17 -6.23 -6.57
CA GLN A 151 31.37 -7.07 -6.47
C GLN A 151 31.15 -8.50 -6.98
N HIS A 152 29.94 -9.02 -6.79
CA HIS A 152 29.53 -10.38 -7.11
C HIS A 152 28.27 -10.37 -7.96
N SER A 153 27.16 -9.94 -7.38
CA SER A 153 25.88 -9.83 -8.08
C SER A 153 24.94 -8.88 -7.36
N PHE A 154 24.05 -8.26 -8.12
CA PHE A 154 23.06 -7.34 -7.59
C PHE A 154 22.15 -8.03 -6.58
N GLU A 155 21.76 -9.27 -6.87
CA GLU A 155 20.89 -10.10 -6.04
C GLU A 155 21.49 -10.41 -4.65
N THR A 156 22.80 -10.66 -4.60
CA THR A 156 23.51 -11.01 -3.36
C THR A 156 23.87 -9.81 -2.50
N GLU A 157 23.92 -8.61 -3.09
CA GLU A 157 24.43 -7.41 -2.42
C GLU A 157 23.34 -6.44 -2.01
N TYR A 158 22.21 -6.40 -2.74
CA TYR A 158 21.17 -5.39 -2.54
C TYR A 158 19.78 -6.01 -2.43
N ASN A 159 19.00 -5.54 -1.46
CA ASN A 159 17.56 -5.77 -1.40
C ASN A 159 16.82 -4.55 -1.94
N LEU A 160 15.72 -4.78 -2.68
CA LEU A 160 14.80 -3.73 -3.08
C LEU A 160 13.76 -3.54 -1.96
N ASP A 161 13.72 -2.36 -1.35
CA ASP A 161 12.83 -2.08 -0.22
C ASP A 161 11.67 -1.14 -0.56
N GLY A 162 11.76 -0.44 -1.69
CA GLY A 162 10.70 0.36 -2.28
C GLY A 162 10.85 0.51 -3.79
N ALA A 163 9.72 0.64 -4.49
CA ALA A 163 9.67 0.79 -5.93
C ALA A 163 8.55 1.77 -6.33
N SER A 164 8.74 2.48 -7.45
CA SER A 164 7.69 3.27 -8.11
C SER A 164 7.52 2.73 -9.52
N VAL A 165 6.39 2.07 -9.76
CA VAL A 165 6.05 1.44 -11.04
C VAL A 165 5.31 2.45 -11.89
N ILE A 166 5.69 2.59 -13.16
CA ILE A 166 4.91 3.28 -14.18
C ILE A 166 4.37 2.25 -15.16
N VAL A 167 3.07 2.36 -15.44
CA VAL A 167 2.37 1.59 -16.46
C VAL A 167 1.97 2.55 -17.58
N TYR A 168 2.44 2.27 -18.79
CA TYR A 168 2.03 2.95 -20.02
C TYR A 168 0.94 2.13 -20.68
N LEU A 169 -0.15 2.81 -21.03
CA LEU A 169 -1.31 2.21 -21.68
C LEU A 169 -1.31 2.54 -23.16
N ALA A 170 -1.72 1.56 -23.96
CA ALA A 170 -1.87 1.72 -25.39
C ALA A 170 -2.80 2.92 -25.70
N PRO A 171 -2.47 3.74 -26.70
CA PRO A 171 -3.33 4.83 -27.12
C PRO A 171 -4.65 4.29 -27.66
N VAL A 172 -5.75 4.96 -27.30
CA VAL A 172 -7.10 4.65 -27.80
C VAL A 172 -7.55 5.81 -28.69
N ASP A 173 -8.02 5.51 -29.90
CA ASP A 173 -8.57 6.48 -30.86
C ASP A 173 -7.66 7.70 -31.14
N GLY A 174 -6.35 7.47 -31.29
CA GLY A 174 -5.37 8.52 -31.61
C GLY A 174 -5.09 9.50 -30.46
N GLN A 175 -5.61 9.24 -29.25
CA GLN A 175 -5.26 10.01 -28.06
C GLN A 175 -3.83 9.71 -27.60
N LYS A 176 -3.24 10.66 -26.87
CA LYS A 176 -1.91 10.45 -26.25
C LYS A 176 -1.94 9.22 -25.34
N PRO A 177 -0.89 8.37 -25.37
CA PRO A 177 -0.74 7.25 -24.44
C PRO A 177 -0.94 7.72 -23.00
N LYS A 178 -1.86 7.07 -22.29
CA LYS A 178 -2.11 7.38 -20.89
C LYS A 178 -1.12 6.58 -20.06
N ARG A 179 -0.64 7.18 -18.96
CA ARG A 179 0.18 6.46 -17.98
C ARG A 179 -0.34 6.72 -16.58
N PHE A 180 -0.08 5.77 -15.69
CA PHE A 180 -0.27 5.96 -14.26
C PHE A 180 0.89 5.33 -13.50
N SER A 181 1.05 5.71 -12.25
CA SER A 181 2.13 5.22 -11.40
C SER A 181 1.66 4.93 -10.00
N PHE A 182 2.29 3.97 -9.36
CA PHE A 182 2.05 3.65 -7.96
C PHE A 182 3.34 3.22 -7.27
N ASP A 183 3.37 3.42 -5.95
CA ASP A 183 4.51 3.10 -5.12
C ASP A 183 4.23 1.84 -4.31
N LEU A 184 5.29 1.05 -4.10
CA LEU A 184 5.31 -0.19 -3.34
C LEU A 184 6.44 -0.16 -2.33
N TYR A 185 6.22 -0.80 -1.19
CA TYR A 185 7.23 -0.96 -0.15
C TYR A 185 7.24 -2.40 0.34
N SER A 186 8.44 -2.93 0.61
CA SER A 186 8.66 -4.29 1.15
C SER A 186 7.92 -4.58 2.47
N THR A 187 7.40 -3.54 3.13
CA THR A 187 6.55 -3.62 4.32
C THR A 187 5.09 -3.99 4.04
N GLY A 188 4.71 -4.12 2.76
CA GLY A 188 3.33 -4.39 2.32
C GLY A 188 2.50 -3.14 2.03
N SER A 189 3.05 -1.93 2.23
CA SER A 189 2.34 -0.69 1.90
C SER A 189 2.40 -0.39 0.40
N SER A 190 1.29 0.09 -0.17
CA SER A 190 1.23 0.61 -1.54
C SER A 190 0.35 1.86 -1.68
N THR A 191 0.48 2.55 -2.81
CA THR A 191 -0.44 3.64 -3.19
C THR A 191 -1.49 3.21 -4.23
N ILE A 192 -1.67 1.91 -4.47
CA ILE A 192 -2.62 1.38 -5.48
C ILE A 192 -4.04 1.87 -5.19
N LYS A 193 -4.45 1.89 -3.93
CA LYS A 193 -5.77 2.43 -3.50
C LYS A 193 -6.04 3.89 -3.86
N ASN A 194 -4.99 4.66 -4.18
CA ASN A 194 -5.11 6.06 -4.60
C ASN A 194 -5.32 6.19 -6.12
N LEU A 195 -5.21 5.08 -6.87
CA LEU A 195 -5.50 5.03 -8.29
C LEU A 195 -7.01 5.05 -8.52
N SER A 196 -7.42 5.40 -9.74
CA SER A 196 -8.83 5.27 -10.16
C SER A 196 -9.28 3.80 -10.11
N GLU A 197 -10.59 3.59 -9.94
CA GLU A 197 -11.21 2.25 -9.95
C GLU A 197 -10.84 1.44 -11.19
N LYS A 198 -10.63 2.10 -12.34
CA LYS A 198 -10.17 1.47 -13.58
C LYS A 198 -8.71 0.97 -13.49
N ASN A 199 -7.83 1.69 -12.81
CA ASN A 199 -6.38 1.41 -12.83
C ASN A 199 -5.95 0.49 -11.68
N GLN A 200 -6.72 0.38 -10.60
CA GLN A 200 -6.46 -0.55 -9.50
C GLN A 200 -6.34 -2.02 -9.94
N PRO A 201 -7.29 -2.60 -10.70
CA PRO A 201 -7.16 -3.98 -11.15
C PRO A 201 -5.97 -4.18 -12.10
N ILE A 202 -5.66 -3.20 -12.96
CA ILE A 202 -4.51 -3.26 -13.86
C ILE A 202 -3.20 -3.27 -13.05
N ALA A 203 -3.10 -2.43 -12.01
CA ALA A 203 -1.93 -2.41 -11.13
C ALA A 203 -1.73 -3.77 -10.42
N ASN A 204 -2.80 -4.40 -9.94
CA ASN A 204 -2.71 -5.72 -9.30
C ASN A 204 -2.32 -6.82 -10.30
N ALA A 205 -2.88 -6.82 -11.50
CA ALA A 205 -2.49 -7.76 -12.56
C ALA A 205 -1.00 -7.62 -12.92
N VAL A 206 -0.49 -6.38 -13.01
CA VAL A 206 0.94 -6.10 -13.19
C VAL A 206 1.78 -6.70 -12.05
N LEU A 207 1.34 -6.59 -10.81
CA LEU A 207 2.08 -7.17 -9.68
C LEU A 207 2.07 -8.70 -9.67
N GLN A 208 0.96 -9.32 -10.07
CA GLN A 208 0.86 -10.77 -10.22
C GLN A 208 1.77 -11.27 -11.35
N SER A 209 1.72 -10.63 -12.52
CA SER A 209 2.56 -11.01 -13.66
C SER A 209 4.06 -10.80 -13.43
N LEU A 210 4.43 -9.99 -12.43
CA LEU A 210 5.82 -9.76 -12.00
C LEU A 210 6.20 -10.58 -10.76
N ASN A 211 5.33 -11.52 -10.32
CA ASN A 211 5.51 -12.35 -9.12
C ASN A 211 5.69 -11.56 -7.80
N VAL A 212 5.30 -10.27 -7.78
CA VAL A 212 5.43 -9.41 -6.61
C VAL A 212 4.37 -9.73 -5.56
N ILE A 213 3.21 -10.20 -6.00
CA ILE A 213 2.14 -10.77 -5.17
C ILE A 213 1.72 -12.13 -5.71
N GLU A 214 1.09 -12.93 -4.86
CA GLU A 214 0.51 -14.20 -5.25
C GLU A 214 -0.78 -13.97 -6.03
N ALA A 215 -1.08 -14.88 -6.97
CA ALA A 215 -2.39 -14.94 -7.58
C ALA A 215 -3.41 -15.30 -6.49
N GLU A 216 -4.52 -14.58 -6.40
CA GLU A 216 -5.62 -15.04 -5.57
C GLU A 216 -6.11 -16.37 -6.14
N GLU A 217 -5.96 -17.46 -5.38
CA GLU A 217 -6.66 -18.71 -5.70
C GLU A 217 -8.15 -18.38 -5.73
N ALA A 218 -8.76 -18.54 -6.90
CA ALA A 218 -10.21 -18.44 -7.03
C ALA A 218 -10.81 -19.48 -6.07
N ALA A 219 -11.42 -19.01 -4.97
CA ALA A 219 -12.12 -19.86 -4.04
C ALA A 219 -13.17 -20.67 -4.82
N VAL A 220 -12.96 -21.99 -4.87
CA VAL A 220 -13.86 -22.96 -5.50
C VAL A 220 -15.13 -23.13 -4.69
#